data_AF-A0A5P2M901-F1
#
_entry.id   AF-A0A5P2M901-F1
#
_cell.length_a   1.000
_cell.length_b   1.000
_cell.length_c   1.000
_cell.angle_alpha   90.00
_cell.angle_beta   90.00
_cell.angle_gamma   90.00
#
_symmetry.space_group_name_H-M   'P 1'
#
loop_
_entity.id
_entity.type
_entity.pdbx_description
1 polymer ?
#
loop_
_entity_poly.entity_id
_entity_poly.type
_entity_poly.pdbx_seq_one_letter_code
_entity_poly.pdbx_strand_id
1 'polypeptide(L)'
;MADIKVNHSGGIDGSDALMGPKIKDNDLQKAAQQFEAIFLRNMLKEMRKTNEIFDSKDNPFNSDSVRMMQGFYDDQLCNSLAQQHGIGIAEMIVKQLSPHHQG
;
A
#
# COMPACT_ATOMS: atom_id res chain seq x y z
N MET A 1 -45.51 -41.74 -18.24
CA MET A 1 -44.12 -41.52 -17.78
C MET A 1 -43.64 -40.24 -18.45
N ALA A 2 -43.43 -39.18 -17.68
CA ALA A 2 -42.90 -37.92 -18.18
C ALA A 2 -41.55 -37.68 -17.51
N ASP A 3 -40.49 -37.61 -18.30
CA ASP A 3 -39.13 -37.37 -17.85
C ASP A 3 -38.99 -35.94 -17.35
N ILE A 4 -38.70 -35.80 -16.05
CA ILE A 4 -38.28 -34.54 -15.42
C ILE A 4 -36.83 -34.30 -15.83
N LYS A 5 -36.64 -33.34 -16.74
CA LYS A 5 -35.31 -32.83 -17.09
C LYS A 5 -34.89 -31.83 -16.01
N VAL A 6 -34.10 -32.30 -15.04
CA VAL A 6 -33.48 -31.43 -14.02
C VAL A 6 -32.41 -30.59 -14.70
N ASN A 7 -32.67 -29.29 -14.85
CA ASN A 7 -31.69 -28.34 -15.39
C ASN A 7 -30.63 -28.05 -14.33
N HIS A 8 -29.43 -28.60 -14.49
CA HIS A 8 -28.29 -28.32 -13.63
C HIS A 8 -27.48 -27.13 -14.17
N SER A 9 -28.09 -25.94 -14.11
CA SER A 9 -27.39 -24.66 -14.29
C SER A 9 -27.37 -23.92 -12.96
N GLY A 10 -26.70 -24.51 -11.97
CA GLY A 10 -26.34 -23.83 -10.73
C GLY A 10 -25.11 -22.98 -10.95
N GLY A 11 -25.29 -21.83 -11.60
CA GLY A 11 -24.24 -20.85 -11.82
C GLY A 11 -23.68 -20.36 -10.49
N ILE A 12 -22.36 -20.51 -10.33
CA ILE A 12 -21.55 -19.82 -9.32
C ILE A 12 -21.37 -18.34 -9.72
N ASP A 13 -22.47 -17.65 -10.02
CA ASP A 13 -22.40 -16.19 -10.14
C ASP A 13 -22.39 -15.62 -8.73
N GLY A 14 -21.36 -14.82 -8.46
CA GLY A 14 -21.02 -14.29 -7.13
C GLY A 14 -22.01 -13.28 -6.55
N SER A 15 -23.31 -13.53 -6.68
CA SER A 15 -24.41 -12.76 -6.11
C SER A 15 -24.84 -13.25 -4.72
N ASP A 16 -24.03 -14.08 -4.05
CA ASP A 16 -24.28 -14.48 -2.66
C ASP A 16 -24.11 -13.27 -1.72
N ALA A 17 -25.25 -12.76 -1.23
CA ALA A 17 -25.34 -11.60 -0.33
C ALA A 17 -24.70 -11.86 1.06
N LEU A 18 -24.23 -13.08 1.34
CA LEU A 18 -23.51 -13.45 2.55
C LEU A 18 -21.98 -13.42 2.39
N MET A 19 -21.47 -13.22 1.17
CA MET A 19 -20.05 -12.89 1.00
C MET A 19 -19.85 -11.40 1.24
N GLY A 20 -19.11 -11.06 2.31
CA GLY A 20 -18.63 -9.71 2.55
C GLY A 20 -17.89 -9.14 1.33
N PRO A 21 -17.63 -7.82 1.27
CA PRO A 21 -17.09 -7.17 0.10
C PRO A 21 -15.89 -7.95 -0.46
N LYS A 22 -16.00 -8.47 -1.68
CA LYS A 22 -14.85 -9.05 -2.37
C LYS A 22 -13.84 -7.92 -2.52
N ILE A 23 -12.79 -7.93 -1.69
CA ILE A 23 -11.66 -7.02 -1.86
C ILE A 23 -11.10 -7.34 -3.23
N LYS A 24 -11.26 -6.41 -4.17
CA LYS A 24 -10.68 -6.57 -5.50
C LYS A 24 -9.17 -6.47 -5.31
N ASP A 25 -8.41 -7.37 -5.93
CA ASP A 25 -6.94 -7.38 -5.80
C ASP A 25 -6.30 -6.01 -6.13
N ASN A 26 -6.93 -5.25 -7.04
CA ASN A 26 -6.52 -3.89 -7.38
C ASN A 26 -6.64 -2.89 -6.21
N ASP A 27 -7.67 -3.03 -5.37
CA ASP A 27 -7.89 -2.15 -4.21
C ASP A 27 -6.88 -2.48 -3.11
N LEU A 28 -6.58 -3.77 -2.90
CA LEU A 28 -5.53 -4.22 -1.99
C LEU A 28 -4.15 -3.72 -2.42
N GLN A 29 -3.82 -3.82 -3.71
CA GLN A 29 -2.55 -3.34 -4.26
C GLN A 29 -2.37 -1.83 -4.05
N LYS A 30 -3.39 -1.02 -4.34
CA LYS A 30 -3.33 0.44 -4.13
C LYS A 30 -3.16 0.80 -2.66
N ALA A 31 -3.90 0.15 -1.77
CA ALA A 31 -3.78 0.37 -0.33
C ALA A 31 -2.37 -0.02 0.18
N ALA A 32 -1.84 -1.14 -0.31
CA ALA A 32 -0.49 -1.61 0.04
C ALA A 32 0.61 -0.64 -0.43
N GLN A 33 0.50 -0.10 -1.67
CA GLN A 33 1.42 0.94 -2.17
C GLN A 33 1.35 2.23 -1.36
N GLN A 34 0.14 2.68 -1.00
CA GLN A 34 -0.02 3.85 -0.14
C GLN A 34 0.59 3.64 1.26
N PHE A 35 0.42 2.44 1.82
CA PHE A 35 1.04 2.07 3.07
C PHE A 35 2.57 2.12 2.99
N GLU A 36 3.16 1.52 1.95
CA GLU A 36 4.62 1.57 1.72
C GLU A 36 5.11 3.02 1.58
N ALA A 37 4.39 3.87 0.86
CA ALA A 37 4.74 5.30 0.75
C ALA A 37 4.73 6.02 2.10
N ILE A 38 3.74 5.77 2.95
CA ILE A 38 3.67 6.34 4.32
C ILE A 38 4.83 5.81 5.17
N PHE A 39 5.12 4.51 5.08
CA PHE A 39 6.22 3.90 5.81
C PHE A 39 7.57 4.50 5.41
N LEU A 40 7.85 4.62 4.11
CA LEU A 40 9.08 5.25 3.59
C LEU A 40 9.22 6.69 4.06
N ARG A 41 8.13 7.46 4.04
CA ARG A 41 8.11 8.84 4.53
C ARG A 41 8.50 8.93 6.01
N ASN A 42 7.93 8.04 6.84
CA ASN A 42 8.25 7.99 8.26
C ASN A 42 9.70 7.56 8.49
N MET A 43 10.19 6.58 7.73
CA MET A 43 11.59 6.14 7.80
C MET A 43 12.55 7.28 7.46
N LEU A 44 12.35 7.97 6.33
CA LEU A 44 13.19 9.10 5.92
C LEU A 44 13.13 10.25 6.95
N LYS A 45 11.95 10.52 7.50
CA LYS A 45 11.77 11.55 8.53
C LYS A 45 12.57 11.23 9.80
N GLU A 46 12.52 10.00 10.30
CA GLU A 46 13.29 9.60 11.49
C GLU A 46 14.81 9.55 11.20
N MET A 47 15.23 9.17 9.99
CA MET A 47 16.64 9.25 9.58
C MET A 47 17.14 10.71 9.60
N ARG A 48 16.36 11.64 9.06
CA ARG A 48 16.70 13.07 9.07
C ARG A 48 16.74 13.66 10.47
N LYS A 49 15.71 13.39 11.27
CA LYS A 49 15.65 13.81 12.67
C LYS A 49 16.85 13.31 13.47
N THR A 50 17.31 12.08 13.19
CA THR A 50 18.53 11.55 13.82
C THR A 50 19.76 12.34 13.40
N ASN A 51 19.90 12.70 12.12
CA ASN A 51 21.01 13.52 11.64
C ASN A 51 20.98 14.95 12.23
N GLU A 52 19.79 15.52 12.43
CA GLU A 52 19.62 16.84 13.07
C GLU A 52 20.17 16.89 14.50
N ILE A 53 20.18 15.76 15.23
CA ILE A 53 20.76 15.69 16.59
C ILE A 53 22.27 15.88 16.56
N PHE A 54 22.94 15.49 15.48
CA PHE A 54 24.38 15.63 15.29
C PHE A 54 24.76 16.96 14.63
N ASP A 55 23.78 17.71 14.12
CA ASP A 55 23.99 18.99 13.48
C ASP A 55 24.12 20.11 14.52
N SER A 56 25.12 20.98 14.34
CA SER A 56 25.30 22.16 15.18
C SER A 56 24.13 23.15 15.03
N LYS A 57 23.66 23.72 16.13
CA LYS A 57 22.50 24.64 16.19
C LYS A 57 22.62 25.88 15.28
N ASP A 58 23.83 26.22 14.83
CA ASP A 58 24.12 27.34 13.94
C ASP A 58 24.22 26.96 12.45
N ASN A 59 23.81 25.74 12.06
CA ASN A 59 23.86 25.32 10.66
C ASN A 59 22.74 26.01 9.83
N PRO A 60 23.08 26.90 8.86
CA PRO A 60 22.08 27.57 8.01
C PRO A 60 21.29 26.60 7.11
N PHE A 61 21.78 25.37 6.92
CA PHE A 61 21.07 24.30 6.22
C PHE A 61 19.99 23.62 7.07
N ASN A 62 19.89 23.92 8.37
CA ASN A 62 18.89 23.37 9.29
C ASN A 62 17.82 24.42 9.68
N SER A 63 17.41 25.27 8.74
CA SER A 63 16.31 26.22 8.96
C SER A 63 14.93 25.55 8.74
N ASP A 64 13.87 26.11 9.36
CA ASP A 64 12.49 25.61 9.20
C ASP A 64 12.03 25.58 7.75
N SER A 65 12.36 26.62 6.97
CA SER A 65 11.99 26.71 5.55
C SER A 65 12.67 25.63 4.71
N VAL A 66 13.93 25.30 5.02
CA VAL A 66 14.67 24.21 4.34
C VAL A 66 14.06 22.87 4.70
N ARG A 67 13.75 22.61 5.98
CA ARG A 67 13.06 21.39 6.43
C ARG A 67 11.72 21.19 5.75
N MET A 68 10.93 22.25 5.61
CA MET A 68 9.63 22.20 4.93
C MET A 68 9.78 21.83 3.45
N MET A 69 10.67 22.51 2.72
CA MET A 69 10.96 22.20 1.32
C MET A 69 11.43 20.75 1.14
N GLN A 70 12.31 20.31 2.03
CA GLN A 70 12.86 18.96 2.02
C GLN A 70 11.79 17.90 2.29
N GLY A 71 10.87 18.15 3.22
CA GLY A 71 9.73 17.28 3.48
C GLY A 71 8.83 17.09 2.25
N PHE A 72 8.52 18.17 1.52
CA PHE A 72 7.73 18.06 0.28
C PHE A 72 8.45 17.27 -0.81
N TYR A 73 9.76 17.46 -0.94
CA TYR A 73 10.56 16.68 -1.88
C TYR A 73 10.56 15.19 -1.53
N ASP A 74 10.76 14.87 -0.25
CA ASP A 74 10.73 13.49 0.24
C ASP A 74 9.35 12.85 0.03
N ASP A 75 8.26 13.60 0.19
CA ASP A 75 6.91 13.10 -0.04
C ASP A 75 6.71 12.63 -1.48
N GLN A 76 7.15 13.42 -2.46
CA GLN A 76 7.10 13.05 -3.87
C GLN A 76 8.02 11.86 -4.17
N LEU A 77 9.22 11.87 -3.60
CA LEU A 77 10.17 10.77 -3.75
C LEU A 77 9.60 9.45 -3.21
N CYS A 78 9.06 9.44 -1.98
CA CYS A 78 8.46 8.27 -1.37
C CYS A 78 7.29 7.73 -2.18
N ASN A 79 6.43 8.63 -2.70
CA ASN A 79 5.31 8.24 -3.55
C ASN A 79 5.79 7.61 -4.86
N SER A 80 6.85 8.13 -5.48
CA SER A 80 7.44 7.55 -6.70
C SER A 80 8.06 6.18 -6.41
N LEU A 81 8.81 6.06 -5.32
CA LEU A 81 9.46 4.80 -4.92
C LEU A 81 8.43 3.70 -4.66
N ALA A 82 7.37 3.98 -3.90
CA ALA A 82 6.32 3.00 -3.62
C ALA A 82 5.56 2.58 -4.90
N GLN A 83 5.41 3.46 -5.88
CA GLN A 83 4.80 3.12 -7.18
C GLN A 83 5.72 2.25 -8.04
N GLN A 84 7.04 2.40 -7.90
CA GLN A 84 8.05 1.69 -8.69
C GLN A 84 8.56 0.41 -8.03
N HIS A 85 7.80 -0.21 -7.12
CA HIS A 85 8.23 -1.41 -6.39
C HIS A 85 9.45 -1.14 -5.51
N GLY A 86 9.36 -0.12 -4.65
CA GLY A 86 10.47 0.44 -3.89
C GLY A 86 11.24 -0.57 -3.03
N ILE A 87 10.68 -0.96 -1.89
CA ILE A 87 11.37 -1.84 -0.92
C ILE A 87 10.73 -3.22 -0.78
N GLY A 88 9.59 -3.47 -1.41
CA GLY A 88 8.98 -4.80 -1.45
C GLY A 88 7.83 -5.01 -0.45
N ILE A 89 7.47 -3.99 0.34
CA ILE A 89 6.48 -4.14 1.42
C ILE A 89 5.07 -4.25 0.82
N ALA A 90 4.78 -3.47 -0.22
CA ALA A 90 3.48 -3.51 -0.87
C ALA A 90 3.19 -4.91 -1.45
N GLU A 91 4.17 -5.53 -2.10
CA GLU A 91 4.07 -6.89 -2.63
C GLU A 91 3.94 -7.92 -1.51
N MET A 92 4.66 -7.75 -0.41
CA MET A 92 4.53 -8.63 0.75
C MET A 92 3.11 -8.58 1.33
N ILE A 93 2.53 -7.39 1.48
CA ILE A 93 1.17 -7.20 1.98
C ILE A 93 0.16 -7.84 1.03
N VAL A 94 0.28 -7.59 -0.28
CA VAL A 94 -0.59 -8.23 -1.28
C VAL A 94 -0.44 -9.75 -1.21
N LYS A 95 0.78 -10.27 -1.18
CA LYS A 95 1.03 -11.73 -1.11
C LYS A 95 0.41 -12.38 0.13
N GLN A 96 0.41 -11.70 1.28
CA GLN A 96 -0.12 -12.25 2.53
C GLN A 96 -1.65 -12.12 2.64
N LEU A 97 -2.23 -11.08 2.05
CA LEU A 97 -3.66 -10.77 2.19
C LEU A 97 -4.50 -11.16 0.98
N SER A 98 -3.87 -11.40 -0.18
CA SER A 98 -4.56 -11.96 -1.34
C SER A 98 -5.11 -13.34 -0.95
N PRO A 99 -6.39 -13.61 -1.24
CA PRO A 99 -6.99 -14.90 -0.95
C PRO A 99 -6.12 -16.02 -1.54
N HIS A 100 -5.65 -16.93 -0.68
CA HIS A 100 -5.10 -18.20 -1.14
C HIS A 100 -6.25 -18.96 -1.80
N HIS A 101 -6.48 -18.73 -3.08
CA HIS A 101 -7.28 -19.61 -3.93
C HIS A 101 -6.47 -20.92 -4.10
N GLN A 102 -6.41 -21.72 -3.03
CA GLN A 102 -6.22 -23.16 -3.16
C GLN A 102 -7.51 -23.69 -3.77
N GLY A 103 -7.42 -24.06 -5.05
CA GLY A 103 -8.42 -24.91 -5.69
C GLY A 103 -8.40 -26.31 -5.10
#